data_AF-A0A8T5MJN5-F1
#
_entry.id   AF-A0A8T5MJN5-F1
#
_cell.length_a   1.000
_cell.length_b   1.000
_cell.length_c   1.000
_cell.angle_alpha   90.00
_cell.angle_beta   90.00
_cell.angle_gamma   90.00
#
_symmetry.space_group_name_H-M   'P 1'
#
loop_
_entity.id
_entity.type
_entity.pdbx_description
1 polymer ?
#
loop_
_entity_poly.entity_id
_entity_poly.type
_entity_poly.pdbx_seq_one_letter_code
_entity_poly.pdbx_strand_id
1 'polypeptide(L)' 'MVKRKRQKSSMPSSGAGLVRYMEEEGLGMKFRPEHILYAIGGLILIEILLKAGFI' A
#
# COMPACT_ATOMS: atom_id res chain seq x y z
N MET A 1 26.13 33.78 36.91
CA MET A 1 25.71 32.43 36.44
C MET A 1 24.98 32.56 35.11
N VAL A 2 25.60 32.14 34.01
CA VAL A 2 25.01 32.22 32.66
C VAL A 2 23.98 31.10 32.49
N LYS A 3 22.69 31.43 32.40
CA LYS A 3 21.62 30.47 32.08
C LYS A 3 21.73 30.08 30.59
N ARG A 4 22.39 28.96 30.29
CA ARG A 4 22.37 28.36 28.95
C ARG A 4 20.95 27.83 28.68
N LYS A 5 20.22 28.49 27.78
CA LYS A 5 18.95 28.01 27.22
C LYS A 5 19.25 26.66 26.56
N ARG A 6 18.83 25.55 27.18
CA ARG A 6 18.84 24.24 26.51
C ARG A 6 17.91 24.37 25.32
N GLN A 7 18.47 24.55 24.12
CA GLN A 7 17.76 24.24 22.89
C GLN A 7 17.30 22.80 23.05
N LYS A 8 16.03 22.59 23.37
CA LYS A 8 15.33 21.35 23.05
C LYS A 8 15.35 21.28 21.54
N SER A 9 16.45 20.86 20.92
CA SER A 9 16.35 20.22 19.63
C SER A 9 15.43 19.03 19.91
N SER A 10 14.20 19.10 19.41
CA SER A 10 13.32 17.94 19.38
C SER A 10 14.12 16.85 18.68
N MET A 11 14.66 15.90 19.45
CA MET A 11 15.33 14.77 18.85
C MET A 11 14.32 14.16 17.86
N PRO A 12 14.73 13.85 16.62
CA PRO A 12 13.83 13.19 15.69
C PRO A 12 13.30 11.95 16.41
N SER A 13 11.98 11.75 16.35
CA SER A 13 11.33 10.60 16.97
C SER A 13 12.16 9.35 16.68
N SER A 14 12.50 8.58 17.72
CA SER A 14 13.30 7.35 17.58
C SER A 14 12.64 6.30 16.66
N GLY A 15 11.39 6.55 16.22
CA GLY A 15 10.67 5.78 15.19
C GLY A 15 10.60 6.45 13.81
N ALA A 16 11.38 7.50 13.52
CA ALA A 16 11.34 8.21 12.23
C ALA A 16 11.61 7.27 11.02
N GLY A 17 12.47 6.27 11.20
CA GLY A 17 12.68 5.23 10.19
C GLY A 17 11.46 4.33 9.97
N LEU A 18 10.75 3.98 11.04
CA LEU A 18 9.52 3.17 10.97
C LEU A 18 8.36 3.95 10.36
N VAL A 19 8.23 5.24 10.69
CA VAL A 19 7.20 6.13 10.11
C VAL A 19 7.40 6.27 8.60
N ARG A 20 8.65 6.45 8.16
CA ARG A 20 9.00 6.49 6.73
C ARG A 20 8.73 5.16 6.02
N TYR A 21 9.07 4.04 6.65
CA TYR A 21 8.79 2.70 6.11
C TYR A 21 7.28 2.47 5.92
N MET A 22 6.48 2.88 6.90
CA MET A 22 5.02 2.76 6.83
C MET A 22 4.39 3.73 5.82
N GLU A 23 4.98 4.92 5.59
CA GLU A 23 4.58 5.82 4.50
C GLU A 23 4.93 5.24 3.12
N GLU A 24 6.12 4.66 2.96
CA GLU A 24 6.60 4.12 1.68
C GLU A 24 5.84 2.84 1.27
N GLU A 25 5.53 1.93 2.20
CA GLU A 25 4.80 0.69 1.89
C GLU A 25 3.30 0.91 1.60
N GLY A 26 2.73 2.05 2.01
CA GLY A 26 1.32 2.36 1.82
C GLY A 26 0.92 2.85 0.42
N LEU A 27 1.90 3.15 -0.45
CA LEU A 27 1.71 3.81 -1.74
C LEU A 27 1.29 2.87 -2.90
N GLY A 28 1.17 1.57 -2.64
CA GLY A 28 0.73 0.59 -3.64
C GLY A 28 -0.78 0.69 -3.94
N MET A 29 -1.18 0.29 -5.15
CA MET A 29 -2.60 0.06 -5.45
C MET A 29 -3.12 -1.06 -4.55
N LYS A 30 -4.02 -0.71 -3.62
CA LYS A 30 -4.66 -1.68 -2.72
C LYS A 30 -5.82 -2.34 -3.43
N PHE A 31 -5.58 -3.53 -3.97
CA PHE A 31 -6.67 -4.37 -4.48
C PHE A 31 -7.25 -5.18 -3.34
N ARG A 32 -8.57 -5.02 -3.12
CA ARG A 32 -9.29 -5.94 -2.26
C ARG A 32 -9.29 -7.34 -2.90
N PRO A 33 -9.18 -8.43 -2.11
CA PRO A 33 -9.18 -9.80 -2.62
C PRO A 33 -10.37 -10.13 -3.54
N GLU A 34 -11.52 -9.53 -3.28
CA GLU A 34 -12.73 -9.74 -4.09
C GLU A 34 -12.54 -9.27 -5.55
N HIS A 35 -11.78 -8.20 -5.77
CA HIS A 35 -11.50 -7.72 -7.13
C HIS A 35 -10.68 -8.74 -7.94
N ILE A 36 -9.76 -9.45 -7.28
CA ILE A 36 -8.95 -10.49 -7.91
C ILE A 36 -9.84 -11.68 -8.28
N LEU A 37 -10.76 -12.06 -7.39
CA LEU A 37 -11.73 -13.13 -7.67
C LEU A 37 -12.63 -12.81 -8.87
N TYR A 38 -13.14 -11.58 -8.97
CA TYR A 38 -13.94 -11.16 -10.13
C TYR A 38 -13.12 -11.13 -11.41
N ALA A 39 -11.86 -10.66 -11.36
CA ALA A 39 -10.98 -10.65 -12.53
C ALA A 39 -10.70 -12.06 -13.06
N ILE A 40 -10.37 -13.00 -12.17
CA ILE A 40 -10.14 -14.40 -12.53
C ILE A 40 -11.43 -15.04 -13.06
N GLY A 41 -12.55 -14.87 -12.37
CA GLY A 41 -13.84 -15.42 -12.79
C GLY A 41 -14.28 -14.90 -14.16
N GLY A 42 -14.11 -13.59 -14.42
CA GLY A 42 -14.39 -12.98 -15.71
C GLY A 42 -13.49 -13.52 -16.82
N LEU A 43 -12.20 -13.70 -16.54
CA LEU A 43 -11.24 -14.24 -17.52
C LEU A 43 -11.60 -15.68 -17.92
N ILE A 44 -11.96 -16.52 -16.95
CA ILE A 44 -12.43 -17.89 -17.21
C ILE A 44 -13.72 -17.87 -18.03
N LEU A 45 -14.69 -17.02 -17.68
CA LEU A 45 -15.96 -16.91 -18.39
C LEU A 45 -15.76 -16.50 -19.86
N ILE A 46 -14.88 -15.53 -20.10
CA ILE A 46 -14.52 -15.08 -21.46
C ILE A 46 -13.87 -16.23 -22.25
N GLU A 47 -12.95 -16.98 -21.63
CA GLU A 47 -12.29 -18.11 -22.31
C GLU A 47 -13.29 -19.21 -22.69
N ILE A 48 -14.27 -19.47 -21.82
CA ILE A 48 -15.36 -20.42 -22.09
C ILE A 48 -16.23 -19.94 -23.25
N LEU A 49 -16.63 -18.67 -23.25
CA LEU A 49 -17.48 -18.10 -24.31
C LEU A 49 -16.79 -18.14 -25.68
N LEU A 50 -15.48 -17.85 -25.72
CA LEU A 50 -14.65 -17.97 -26.93
C LEU A 50 -14.52 -19.41 -27.40
N LYS A 51 -14.22 -20.36 -26.51
CA LYS A 51 -14.11 -21.79 -26.88
C LYS A 51 -15.44 -22.38 -27.33
N ALA A 52 -16.53 -21.96 -26.72
CA ALA A 52 -17.86 -22.41 -27.07
C ALA A 52 -18.38 -21.77 -28.36
N GLY A 53 -17.65 -20.81 -28.95
CA GLY A 53 -18.00 -20.17 -30.22
C GLY A 53 -19.21 -19.24 -30.13
N PHE A 54 -19.55 -18.76 -28.92
CA PHE A 54 -20.57 -17.72 -28.74
C PHE A 54 -20.05 -16.34 -29.16
N ILE A 55 -18.72 -16.19 -29.20
CA ILE A 55 -17.94 -15.03 -29.66
C ILE A 55 -16.80 -15.59 -30.50
#